data_AF-A0A9D3RHR3-F1
#
_entry.id   AF-A0A9D3RHR3-F1
#
_cell.length_a   1.000
_cell.length_b   1.000
_cell.length_c   1.000
_cell.angle_alpha   90.00
_cell.angle_beta   90.00
_cell.angle_gamma   90.00
#
_symmetry.space_group_name_H-M   'P 1'
#
loop_
_entity.id
_entity.type
_entity.pdbx_description
1 polymer ?
#
loop_
_entity_poly.entity_id
_entity_poly.type
_entity_poly.pdbx_seq_one_letter_code
_entity_poly.pdbx_strand_id
1 'polypeptide(L)'
;MARPSTQLIKRYSIIEQFHQLEIKSIINMQLPGEHAHCGPPLELESGFTYSPHTFMENGIFFYNFGMPDFGVSSPAGMLDAVKVLAFAVQEGRVAVHCHAGLGRTAVLIACYLIYTLRVSPSEAIHYVRIKRPRSIQTRVQIDLVFAFARLLAPQLVQYPAGAPFSLQQYLHRQRLLLHGEEARVLRSVPKIVHFLCGRLTAMAWGRVPARKFLPVLRDPARPRKASLSSVSSWDDPHGFLERKREVLLNKRSYSDADLCKIALSQDLDFVLTPSKEIPKDTTLESRSNDQKLAGTGLNTHRKDQCNGKVKTRGVPSTASRGMVTKNSAKRTRCMTKKNPALPKFSSNVELSRSQSSSVPALESQAVAKAMAEQDPPGEDVLLRVALLQDELNASECSWAILATELDPAVLSCLLWAWLEKLKEPVLKGEDVERITSDTQGLSSFGLLEKAQERTISCILRCVGQVTSLCPQLEGAVLWRLVRALTRCSQDDMEQYAALVQVFKAIAKGYRCHGSCPRSVGKDAQPVKKT
;
A
#
# COMPACT_ATOMS: atom_id res chain seq x y z
N MET A 1 -19.83 -13.51 5.79
CA MET A 1 -20.98 -14.41 6.04
C MET A 1 -22.13 -13.63 6.68
N ALA A 2 -23.32 -14.21 6.81
CA ALA A 2 -24.37 -13.69 7.69
C ALA A 2 -24.08 -14.09 9.16
N ARG A 3 -24.75 -13.48 10.15
CA ARG A 3 -24.52 -13.80 11.56
C ARG A 3 -24.82 -15.28 11.87
N PRO A 4 -23.95 -15.97 12.62
CA PRO A 4 -24.30 -17.27 13.18
C PRO A 4 -25.27 -17.12 14.36
N SER A 5 -25.81 -18.23 14.82
CA SER A 5 -26.47 -18.32 16.13
C SER A 5 -26.07 -19.62 16.82
N THR A 6 -26.21 -19.74 18.13
CA THR A 6 -25.86 -20.96 18.87
C THR A 6 -26.59 -22.20 18.34
N GLN A 7 -27.84 -22.05 17.92
CA GLN A 7 -28.59 -23.12 17.25
C GLN A 7 -27.99 -23.48 15.88
N LEU A 8 -27.62 -22.50 15.06
CA LEU A 8 -27.03 -22.74 13.74
C LEU A 8 -25.61 -23.31 13.82
N ILE A 9 -24.82 -22.87 14.81
CA ILE A 9 -23.45 -23.36 15.06
C ILE A 9 -23.49 -24.87 15.32
N LYS A 10 -24.39 -25.32 16.20
CA LYS A 10 -24.59 -26.74 16.52
C LYS A 10 -25.22 -27.50 15.35
N ARG A 11 -26.30 -26.99 14.75
CA ARG A 11 -27.05 -27.69 13.69
C ARG A 11 -26.24 -27.96 12.42
N TYR A 12 -25.29 -27.08 12.09
CA TYR A 12 -24.48 -27.18 10.86
C TYR A 12 -22.99 -27.42 11.13
N SER A 13 -22.60 -27.76 12.35
CA SER A 13 -21.19 -27.94 12.76
C SER A 13 -20.28 -26.79 12.28
N ILE A 14 -20.68 -25.53 12.52
CA ILE A 14 -19.98 -24.36 11.94
C ILE A 14 -18.50 -24.30 12.39
N ILE A 15 -18.19 -24.74 13.61
CA ILE A 15 -16.82 -24.82 14.13
C ILE A 15 -15.97 -25.81 13.30
N GLU A 16 -16.50 -27.01 13.01
CA GLU A 16 -15.83 -28.01 12.16
C GLU A 16 -15.60 -27.47 10.74
N GLN A 17 -16.59 -26.78 10.16
CA GLN A 17 -16.44 -26.12 8.87
C GLN A 17 -15.34 -25.05 8.89
N PHE A 18 -15.23 -24.28 9.98
CA PHE A 18 -14.17 -23.27 10.14
C PHE A 18 -12.79 -23.92 10.16
N HIS A 19 -12.61 -25.02 10.90
CA HIS A 19 -11.36 -25.79 10.87
C HIS A 19 -11.05 -26.37 9.49
N GLN A 20 -12.01 -27.02 8.84
CA GLN A 20 -11.87 -27.58 7.49
C GLN A 20 -11.51 -26.52 6.43
N LEU A 21 -12.02 -25.30 6.60
CA LEU A 21 -11.76 -24.17 5.71
C LEU A 21 -10.58 -23.29 6.14
N GLU A 22 -9.82 -23.69 7.18
CA GLU A 22 -8.68 -22.94 7.74
C GLU A 22 -9.04 -21.50 8.20
N ILE A 23 -10.29 -21.30 8.63
CA ILE A 23 -10.77 -20.04 9.19
C ILE A 23 -10.35 -19.97 10.66
N LYS A 24 -9.33 -19.15 10.95
CA LYS A 24 -8.77 -18.97 12.30
C LYS A 24 -9.34 -17.77 13.04
N SER A 25 -10.04 -16.88 12.37
CA SER A 25 -10.59 -15.68 13.00
C SER A 25 -11.97 -15.32 12.48
N ILE A 26 -12.80 -14.77 13.36
CA ILE A 26 -14.10 -14.20 13.04
C ILE A 26 -14.14 -12.73 13.48
N ILE A 27 -14.60 -11.85 12.59
CA ILE A 27 -14.82 -10.43 12.87
C ILE A 27 -16.32 -10.15 12.83
N ASN A 28 -16.84 -9.76 14.00
CA ASN A 28 -18.20 -9.27 14.15
C ASN A 28 -18.24 -7.75 13.95
N MET A 29 -19.18 -7.29 13.11
CA MET A 29 -19.47 -5.87 12.86
C MET A 29 -20.74 -5.39 13.58
N GLN A 30 -21.34 -6.20 14.44
CA GLN A 30 -22.58 -5.91 15.17
C GLN A 30 -22.33 -5.24 16.52
N LEU A 31 -23.20 -4.32 16.94
CA LEU A 31 -23.25 -3.84 18.32
C LEU A 31 -24.02 -4.83 19.21
N PRO A 32 -23.61 -5.05 20.47
CA PRO A 32 -24.41 -5.84 21.42
C PRO A 32 -25.83 -5.29 21.55
N GLY A 33 -26.83 -6.18 21.61
CA GLY A 33 -28.25 -5.81 21.69
C GLY A 33 -28.93 -5.53 20.34
N GLU A 34 -28.18 -5.40 19.24
CA GLU A 34 -28.80 -5.08 17.94
C GLU A 34 -29.62 -6.26 17.35
N HIS A 35 -30.69 -5.91 16.62
CA HIS A 35 -31.57 -6.90 15.96
C HIS A 35 -32.12 -7.98 16.91
N ALA A 36 -32.51 -7.58 18.14
CA ALA A 36 -33.04 -8.48 19.17
C ALA A 36 -34.31 -9.25 18.77
N HIS A 37 -35.09 -8.70 17.82
CA HIS A 37 -36.33 -9.31 17.32
C HIS A 37 -36.17 -9.97 15.92
N CYS A 38 -34.95 -10.07 15.38
CA CYS A 38 -34.71 -10.56 14.01
C CYS A 38 -34.08 -11.96 14.00
N GLY A 39 -34.91 -12.98 14.26
CA GLY A 39 -34.48 -14.39 14.31
C GLY A 39 -34.36 -14.91 15.75
N PRO A 40 -33.38 -15.79 16.06
CA PRO A 40 -33.17 -16.30 17.41
C PRO A 40 -32.94 -15.17 18.43
N PRO A 41 -33.34 -15.37 19.70
CA PRO A 41 -33.07 -14.40 20.76
C PRO A 41 -31.57 -14.17 20.94
N LEU A 42 -31.22 -13.01 21.51
CA LEU A 42 -29.85 -12.70 21.90
C LEU A 42 -29.53 -13.40 23.22
N GLU A 43 -28.30 -13.90 23.36
CA GLU A 43 -27.79 -14.41 24.62
C GLU A 43 -27.47 -13.25 25.57
N LEU A 44 -27.88 -13.38 26.82
CA LEU A 44 -27.87 -12.29 27.80
C LEU A 44 -26.45 -11.75 28.08
N GLU A 45 -25.46 -12.64 28.11
CA GLU A 45 -24.07 -12.31 28.40
C GLU A 45 -23.34 -11.62 27.24
N SER A 46 -23.59 -12.07 26.00
CA SER A 46 -22.87 -11.56 24.81
C SER A 46 -23.58 -10.41 24.12
N GLY A 47 -24.90 -10.29 24.28
CA GLY A 47 -25.74 -9.39 23.49
C GLY A 47 -25.82 -9.76 22.00
N PHE A 48 -25.40 -10.97 21.61
CA PHE A 48 -25.45 -11.48 20.24
C PHE A 48 -26.28 -12.77 20.17
N THR A 49 -26.60 -13.24 18.96
CA THR A 49 -27.32 -14.53 18.75
C THR A 49 -26.49 -15.78 19.09
N TYR A 50 -25.27 -15.60 19.60
CA TYR A 50 -24.31 -16.64 19.97
C TYR A 50 -23.30 -16.11 20.99
N SER A 51 -22.65 -17.01 21.73
CA SER A 51 -21.53 -16.65 22.61
C SER A 51 -20.22 -16.66 21.82
N PRO A 52 -19.45 -15.55 21.80
CA PRO A 52 -18.11 -15.50 21.23
C PRO A 52 -17.16 -16.58 21.79
N HIS A 53 -17.35 -16.97 23.06
CA HIS A 53 -16.57 -18.02 23.72
C HIS A 53 -16.61 -19.35 22.94
N THR A 54 -17.74 -19.68 22.30
CA THR A 54 -17.89 -20.87 21.45
C THR A 54 -16.82 -20.96 20.35
N PHE A 55 -16.40 -19.82 19.79
CA PHE A 55 -15.31 -19.77 18.80
C PHE A 55 -13.95 -19.80 19.49
N MET A 56 -13.78 -19.02 20.56
CA MET A 56 -12.51 -18.87 21.28
C MET A 56 -12.02 -20.17 21.94
N GLU A 57 -12.92 -20.94 22.56
CA GLU A 57 -12.63 -22.26 23.15
C GLU A 57 -12.15 -23.28 22.11
N ASN A 58 -12.59 -23.12 20.86
CA ASN A 58 -12.15 -23.92 19.72
C ASN A 58 -10.96 -23.29 18.97
N GLY A 59 -10.23 -22.35 19.58
CA GLY A 59 -9.04 -21.75 19.00
C GLY A 59 -9.29 -20.83 17.79
N ILE A 60 -10.54 -20.38 17.60
CA ILE A 60 -10.92 -19.41 16.57
C ILE A 60 -11.01 -18.03 17.24
N PHE A 61 -10.10 -17.12 16.87
CA PHE A 61 -10.04 -15.77 17.45
C PHE A 61 -11.29 -14.96 17.10
N PHE A 62 -11.84 -14.26 18.09
CA PHE A 62 -12.99 -13.40 17.93
C PHE A 62 -12.59 -11.92 18.08
N TYR A 63 -13.03 -11.08 17.13
CA TYR A 63 -12.85 -9.63 17.18
C TYR A 63 -14.18 -8.91 16.98
N ASN A 64 -14.44 -7.86 17.75
CA ASN A 64 -15.66 -7.06 17.66
C ASN A 64 -15.34 -5.62 17.22
N PHE A 65 -15.80 -5.25 16.02
CA PHE A 65 -15.73 -3.89 15.47
C PHE A 65 -17.14 -3.39 15.14
N GLY A 66 -17.95 -3.25 16.19
CA GLY A 66 -19.35 -2.84 16.09
C GLY A 66 -19.55 -1.56 15.29
N MET A 67 -20.42 -1.63 14.28
CA MET A 67 -20.86 -0.51 13.46
C MET A 67 -22.39 -0.45 13.54
N PRO A 68 -23.00 0.71 13.85
CA PRO A 68 -24.46 0.86 13.89
C PRO A 68 -25.11 0.36 12.59
N ASP A 69 -26.25 -0.33 12.68
CA ASP A 69 -26.89 -0.85 11.48
C ASP A 69 -27.36 0.27 10.54
N PHE A 70 -27.16 0.06 9.23
CA PHE A 70 -27.24 1.07 8.15
C PHE A 70 -26.31 2.31 8.28
N GLY A 71 -25.78 2.59 9.47
CA GLY A 71 -24.80 3.64 9.75
C GLY A 71 -23.36 3.26 9.42
N VAL A 72 -22.42 4.05 9.95
CA VAL A 72 -20.97 3.97 9.68
C VAL A 72 -20.16 4.27 10.93
N SER A 73 -19.00 3.62 11.05
CA SER A 73 -17.95 3.97 12.03
C SER A 73 -17.11 5.13 11.49
N SER A 74 -16.30 5.78 12.34
CA SER A 74 -15.35 6.79 11.87
C SER A 74 -14.28 6.16 10.94
N PRO A 75 -13.72 6.92 9.98
CA PRO A 75 -12.62 6.44 9.15
C PRO A 75 -11.41 5.93 9.94
N ALA A 76 -11.14 6.51 11.11
CA ALA A 76 -10.09 6.05 12.03
C ALA A 76 -10.42 4.69 12.66
N GLY A 77 -11.62 4.50 13.21
CA GLY A 77 -12.04 3.19 13.75
C GLY A 77 -12.12 2.10 12.66
N MET A 78 -12.41 2.49 11.42
CA MET A 78 -12.31 1.59 10.26
C MET A 78 -10.85 1.20 9.96
N LEU A 79 -9.89 2.11 10.12
CA LEU A 79 -8.46 1.79 9.99
C LEU A 79 -8.00 0.79 11.05
N ASP A 80 -8.43 0.94 12.31
CA ASP A 80 -8.12 -0.03 13.36
C ASP A 80 -8.70 -1.43 13.05
N ALA A 81 -9.95 -1.48 12.59
CA ALA A 81 -10.59 -2.73 12.14
C ALA A 81 -9.86 -3.38 10.96
N VAL A 82 -9.43 -2.57 9.98
CA VAL A 82 -8.66 -3.03 8.81
C VAL A 82 -7.28 -3.55 9.22
N LYS A 83 -6.60 -2.93 10.19
CA LYS A 83 -5.30 -3.39 10.71
C LYS A 83 -5.40 -4.74 11.42
N VAL A 84 -6.47 -4.97 12.19
CA VAL A 84 -6.72 -6.29 12.79
C VAL A 84 -7.10 -7.32 11.74
N LEU A 85 -7.91 -6.97 10.74
CA LEU A 85 -8.20 -7.87 9.61
C LEU A 85 -6.92 -8.22 8.82
N ALA A 86 -6.06 -7.24 8.55
CA ALA A 86 -4.80 -7.46 7.85
C ALA A 86 -3.85 -8.39 8.62
N PHE A 87 -3.72 -8.22 9.94
CA PHE A 87 -3.00 -9.16 10.80
C PHE A 87 -3.65 -10.55 10.80
N ALA A 88 -4.96 -10.66 11.03
CA ALA A 88 -5.66 -11.93 11.12
C ALA A 88 -5.59 -12.75 9.81
N VAL A 89 -5.51 -12.08 8.66
CA VAL A 89 -5.32 -12.71 7.34
C VAL A 89 -3.93 -13.35 7.18
N GLN A 90 -2.90 -12.84 7.87
CA GLN A 90 -1.56 -13.44 7.88
C GLN A 90 -1.52 -14.72 8.72
N GLU A 91 -2.33 -14.78 9.77
CA GLU A 91 -2.44 -15.96 10.63
C GLU A 91 -3.31 -17.08 10.00
N GLY A 92 -4.36 -16.74 9.26
CA GLY A 92 -5.22 -17.72 8.58
C GLY A 92 -6.39 -17.07 7.82
N ARG A 93 -7.40 -17.85 7.41
CA ARG A 93 -8.59 -17.25 6.78
C ARG A 93 -9.45 -16.55 7.82
N VAL A 94 -10.12 -15.48 7.41
CA VAL A 94 -10.94 -14.64 8.29
C VAL A 94 -12.38 -14.58 7.81
N ALA A 95 -13.32 -14.89 8.69
CA ALA A 95 -14.75 -14.73 8.45
C ALA A 95 -15.23 -13.37 8.97
N VAL A 96 -15.69 -12.48 8.10
CA VAL A 96 -16.32 -11.21 8.51
C VAL A 96 -17.84 -11.34 8.42
N HIS A 97 -18.58 -10.86 9.42
CA HIS A 97 -20.05 -10.80 9.39
C HIS A 97 -20.64 -9.53 10.03
N CYS A 98 -21.88 -9.22 9.64
CA CYS A 98 -22.82 -8.37 10.36
C CYS A 98 -24.12 -9.18 10.48
N HIS A 99 -25.30 -8.57 10.49
CA HIS A 99 -26.55 -9.32 10.44
C HIS A 99 -26.70 -10.18 9.16
N ALA A 100 -26.93 -9.55 7.99
CA ALA A 100 -27.08 -10.26 6.70
C ALA A 100 -25.74 -10.50 5.94
N GLY A 101 -24.65 -9.86 6.39
CA GLY A 101 -23.35 -9.94 5.72
C GLY A 101 -23.29 -9.24 4.36
N LEU A 102 -24.05 -8.16 4.15
CA LEU A 102 -24.13 -7.44 2.87
C LEU A 102 -23.61 -5.99 2.93
N GLY A 103 -24.10 -5.18 3.87
CA GLY A 103 -23.64 -3.79 4.06
C GLY A 103 -22.32 -3.70 4.82
N ARG A 104 -22.37 -3.58 6.15
CA ARG A 104 -21.23 -3.36 7.06
C ARG A 104 -20.03 -4.30 6.81
N THR A 105 -20.29 -5.59 6.60
CA THR A 105 -19.26 -6.59 6.21
C THR A 105 -18.51 -6.22 4.93
N ALA A 106 -19.22 -5.76 3.90
CA ALA A 106 -18.61 -5.41 2.63
C ALA A 106 -17.83 -4.09 2.69
N VAL A 107 -18.24 -3.15 3.56
CA VAL A 107 -17.49 -1.92 3.84
C VAL A 107 -16.10 -2.26 4.39
N LEU A 108 -16.02 -3.11 5.44
CA LEU A 108 -14.71 -3.51 5.99
C LEU A 108 -13.84 -4.20 4.94
N ILE A 109 -14.41 -5.11 4.14
CA ILE A 109 -13.68 -5.79 3.05
C ILE A 109 -13.21 -4.79 1.98
N ALA A 110 -14.03 -3.82 1.57
CA ALA A 110 -13.63 -2.79 0.61
C ALA A 110 -12.50 -1.91 1.15
N CYS A 111 -12.60 -1.45 2.40
CA CYS A 111 -11.53 -0.70 3.06
C CYS A 111 -10.23 -1.51 3.19
N TYR A 112 -10.32 -2.81 3.47
CA TYR A 112 -9.18 -3.73 3.47
C TYR A 112 -8.51 -3.87 2.10
N LEU A 113 -9.29 -3.93 1.02
CA LEU A 113 -8.74 -3.95 -0.36
C LEU A 113 -8.05 -2.63 -0.72
N ILE A 114 -8.61 -1.48 -0.31
CA ILE A 114 -7.97 -0.17 -0.48
C ILE A 114 -6.65 -0.12 0.30
N TYR A 115 -6.66 -0.58 1.55
CA TYR A 115 -5.49 -0.58 2.43
C TYR A 115 -4.36 -1.49 1.93
N THR A 116 -4.68 -2.72 1.51
CA THR A 116 -3.67 -3.68 1.05
C THR A 116 -3.27 -3.49 -0.41
N LEU A 117 -4.23 -3.41 -1.34
CA LEU A 117 -3.96 -3.42 -2.79
C LEU A 117 -3.72 -2.03 -3.38
N ARG A 118 -3.99 -0.97 -2.60
CA ARG A 118 -4.01 0.45 -3.03
C ARG A 118 -4.88 0.70 -4.26
N VAL A 119 -6.03 0.02 -4.32
CA VAL A 119 -7.06 0.24 -5.35
C VAL A 119 -7.98 1.40 -4.95
N SER A 120 -8.62 2.04 -5.92
CA SER A 120 -9.56 3.12 -5.66
C SER A 120 -10.84 2.64 -4.94
N PRO A 121 -11.57 3.53 -4.24
CA PRO A 121 -12.87 3.22 -3.65
C PRO A 121 -13.84 2.55 -4.63
N SER A 122 -13.95 3.08 -5.85
CA SER A 122 -14.84 2.57 -6.89
C SER A 122 -14.49 1.13 -7.28
N GLU A 123 -13.21 0.83 -7.46
CA GLU A 123 -12.73 -0.53 -7.78
C GLU A 123 -12.99 -1.51 -6.63
N ALA A 124 -12.74 -1.10 -5.38
CA ALA A 124 -13.00 -1.94 -4.21
C ALA A 124 -14.49 -2.24 -4.03
N ILE A 125 -15.35 -1.23 -4.14
CA ILE A 125 -16.81 -1.37 -4.07
C ILE A 125 -17.32 -2.30 -5.20
N HIS A 126 -16.84 -2.07 -6.42
CA HIS A 126 -17.22 -2.87 -7.60
C HIS A 126 -16.81 -4.33 -7.46
N TYR A 127 -15.56 -4.61 -7.08
CA TYR A 127 -15.06 -5.97 -6.88
C TYR A 127 -15.85 -6.72 -5.80
N VAL A 128 -16.13 -6.07 -4.66
CA VAL A 128 -16.93 -6.70 -3.59
C VAL A 128 -18.36 -6.98 -4.07
N ARG A 129 -18.96 -6.10 -4.89
CA ARG A 129 -20.28 -6.32 -5.51
C ARG A 129 -20.28 -7.44 -6.56
N ILE A 130 -19.20 -7.66 -7.30
CA ILE A 130 -19.05 -8.83 -8.18
C ILE A 130 -19.01 -10.12 -7.36
N LYS A 131 -18.12 -10.20 -6.36
CA LYS A 131 -17.95 -11.41 -5.55
C LYS A 131 -19.17 -11.66 -4.62
N ARG A 132 -19.94 -10.63 -4.27
CA ARG A 132 -21.18 -10.72 -3.49
C ARG A 132 -22.19 -9.63 -3.94
N PRO A 133 -23.13 -9.96 -4.84
CA PRO A 133 -24.14 -9.02 -5.30
C PRO A 133 -24.93 -8.35 -4.17
N ARG A 134 -25.34 -7.09 -4.40
CA ARG A 134 -26.05 -6.23 -3.44
C ARG A 134 -25.26 -5.84 -2.19
N SER A 135 -23.95 -6.07 -2.16
CA SER A 135 -23.06 -5.56 -1.11
C SER A 135 -22.88 -4.04 -1.13
N ILE A 136 -22.65 -3.45 0.06
CA ILE A 136 -22.58 -2.00 0.31
C ILE A 136 -23.90 -1.33 -0.08
N GLN A 137 -24.81 -1.22 0.90
CA GLN A 137 -26.25 -1.08 0.68
C GLN A 137 -26.75 0.37 0.75
N THR A 138 -26.09 1.25 1.51
CA THR A 138 -26.50 2.65 1.69
C THR A 138 -25.49 3.63 1.10
N ARG A 139 -25.94 4.85 0.78
CA ARG A 139 -25.05 5.91 0.29
C ARG A 139 -23.98 6.27 1.33
N VAL A 140 -24.36 6.35 2.60
CA VAL A 140 -23.43 6.64 3.72
C VAL A 140 -22.31 5.58 3.82
N GLN A 141 -22.62 4.30 3.56
CA GLN A 141 -21.61 3.24 3.50
C GLN A 141 -20.63 3.41 2.34
N ILE A 142 -21.09 3.89 1.17
CA ILE A 142 -20.23 4.26 0.04
C ILE A 142 -19.33 5.43 0.45
N ASP A 143 -19.92 6.49 1.01
CA ASP A 143 -19.18 7.70 1.38
C ASP A 143 -18.11 7.43 2.45
N LEU A 144 -18.33 6.47 3.37
CA LEU A 144 -17.29 5.99 4.30
C LEU A 144 -16.11 5.33 3.57
N VAL A 145 -16.35 4.49 2.55
CA VAL A 145 -15.25 3.86 1.79
C VAL A 145 -14.41 4.92 1.06
N PHE A 146 -15.05 5.96 0.51
CA PHE A 146 -14.34 7.11 -0.06
C PHE A 146 -13.62 7.95 1.00
N ALA A 147 -14.22 8.19 2.17
CA ALA A 147 -13.59 8.91 3.28
C ALA A 147 -12.38 8.15 3.84
N PHE A 148 -12.46 6.82 3.91
CA PHE A 148 -11.35 5.95 4.29
C PHE A 148 -10.16 6.08 3.32
N ALA A 149 -10.40 6.05 2.00
CA ALA A 149 -9.32 6.26 1.03
C ALA A 149 -8.71 7.67 1.12
N ARG A 150 -9.52 8.71 1.36
CA ARG A 150 -9.01 10.07 1.58
C ARG A 150 -8.17 10.19 2.86
N LEU A 151 -8.55 9.49 3.93
CA LEU A 151 -7.74 9.40 5.16
C LEU A 151 -6.39 8.72 4.88
N LEU A 152 -6.41 7.64 4.09
CA LEU A 152 -5.27 6.76 3.87
C LEU A 152 -4.25 7.32 2.87
N ALA A 153 -4.70 7.96 1.78
CA ALA A 153 -3.81 8.36 0.68
C ALA A 153 -2.60 9.22 1.10
N PRO A 154 -2.74 10.25 1.97
CA PRO A 154 -1.58 11.03 2.46
C PRO A 154 -0.60 10.23 3.32
N GLN A 155 -1.04 9.11 3.90
CA GLN A 155 -0.21 8.25 4.76
C GLN A 155 0.68 7.32 3.92
N LEU A 156 0.21 6.90 2.75
CA LEU A 156 0.89 5.93 1.86
C LEU A 156 2.10 6.53 1.12
N VAL A 157 2.21 7.86 1.08
CA VAL A 157 3.29 8.59 0.38
C VAL A 157 4.66 8.28 1.01
N GLN A 158 5.54 7.65 0.23
CA GLN A 158 6.92 7.34 0.60
C GLN A 158 7.88 8.47 0.21
N TYR A 159 7.65 9.11 -0.94
CA TYR A 159 8.44 10.22 -1.47
C TYR A 159 7.52 11.40 -1.80
N PRO A 160 7.87 12.65 -1.45
CA PRO A 160 7.01 13.78 -1.73
C PRO A 160 6.99 14.11 -3.23
N ALA A 161 5.81 14.02 -3.84
CA ALA A 161 5.51 14.52 -5.19
C ALA A 161 5.04 15.99 -5.21
N GLY A 162 5.03 16.64 -4.04
CA GLY A 162 4.57 18.01 -3.84
C GLY A 162 5.15 18.57 -2.54
N ALA A 163 4.31 19.01 -1.61
CA ALA A 163 4.77 19.53 -0.32
C ALA A 163 5.64 18.49 0.44
N PRO A 164 6.84 18.86 0.91
CA PRO A 164 7.72 17.97 1.67
C PRO A 164 7.16 17.71 3.07
N PHE A 165 7.64 16.65 3.71
CA PHE A 165 7.23 16.25 5.07
C PHE A 165 8.44 16.10 5.98
N SER A 166 8.25 16.33 7.28
CA SER A 166 9.31 16.11 8.27
C SER A 166 9.55 14.63 8.57
N LEU A 167 10.71 14.29 9.11
CA LEU A 167 11.01 12.94 9.62
C LEU A 167 9.92 12.48 10.62
N GLN A 168 9.51 13.37 11.52
CA GLN A 168 8.45 13.11 12.51
C GLN A 168 7.08 12.92 11.85
N GLN A 169 6.74 13.72 10.82
CA GLN A 169 5.50 13.52 10.06
C GLN A 169 5.49 12.17 9.35
N TYR A 170 6.59 11.77 8.71
CA TYR A 170 6.69 10.43 8.08
C TYR A 170 6.51 9.31 9.12
N LEU A 171 7.19 9.37 10.27
CA LEU A 171 7.06 8.35 11.31
C LEU A 171 5.67 8.33 11.96
N HIS A 172 4.97 9.48 12.04
CA HIS A 172 3.58 9.54 12.47
C HIS A 172 2.66 8.82 11.47
N ARG A 173 2.75 9.16 10.18
CA ARG A 173 1.99 8.52 9.08
C ARG A 173 2.24 7.01 9.05
N GLN A 174 3.51 6.61 9.15
CA GLN A 174 3.92 5.21 9.23
C GLN A 174 3.29 4.47 10.41
N ARG A 175 3.21 5.09 11.60
CA ARG A 175 2.59 4.48 12.79
C ARG A 175 1.09 4.23 12.62
N LEU A 176 0.41 5.09 11.87
CA LEU A 176 -1.01 4.90 11.52
C LEU A 176 -1.18 3.69 10.60
N LEU A 177 -0.29 3.50 9.62
CA LEU A 177 -0.31 2.35 8.71
C LEU A 177 0.09 1.04 9.39
N LEU A 178 1.32 0.94 9.89
CA LEU A 178 1.91 -0.34 10.29
C LEU A 178 1.17 -1.00 11.48
N HIS A 179 1.16 -2.33 11.48
CA HIS A 179 0.68 -3.17 12.59
C HIS A 179 1.65 -4.31 12.91
N GLY A 180 1.32 -5.12 13.91
CA GLY A 180 2.06 -6.33 14.28
C GLY A 180 3.54 -6.07 14.62
N GLU A 181 4.41 -7.00 14.22
CA GLU A 181 5.84 -6.92 14.50
C GLU A 181 6.53 -5.82 13.69
N GLU A 182 6.09 -5.56 12.45
CA GLU A 182 6.65 -4.50 11.61
C GLU A 182 6.51 -3.12 12.27
N ALA A 183 5.36 -2.83 12.89
CA ALA A 183 5.14 -1.60 13.65
C ALA A 183 6.02 -1.46 14.89
N ARG A 184 6.43 -2.57 15.52
CA ARG A 184 7.32 -2.56 16.69
C ARG A 184 8.76 -2.28 16.28
N VAL A 185 9.26 -3.02 15.29
CA VAL A 185 10.63 -2.86 14.75
C VAL A 185 10.83 -1.47 14.14
N LEU A 186 9.84 -0.99 13.36
CA LEU A 186 9.92 0.29 12.65
C LEU A 186 9.26 1.45 13.43
N ARG A 187 9.07 1.33 14.75
CA ARG A 187 8.41 2.37 15.58
C ARG A 187 9.08 3.75 15.51
N SER A 188 10.39 3.77 15.27
CA SER A 188 11.25 4.97 15.23
C SER A 188 12.22 5.01 14.05
N VAL A 189 12.07 4.11 13.07
CA VAL A 189 12.93 4.03 11.88
C VAL A 189 12.04 4.09 10.62
N PRO A 190 12.32 4.96 9.66
CA PRO A 190 11.57 5.01 8.41
C PRO A 190 11.66 3.68 7.64
N LYS A 191 10.51 3.12 7.22
CA LYS A 191 10.42 1.84 6.51
C LYS A 191 11.25 1.84 5.23
N ILE A 192 11.18 2.91 4.45
CA ILE A 192 11.97 3.08 3.22
C ILE A 192 13.48 3.09 3.49
N VAL A 193 13.95 3.82 4.50
CA VAL A 193 15.38 3.84 4.91
C VAL A 193 15.82 2.45 5.36
N HIS A 194 15.08 1.82 6.27
CA HIS A 194 15.39 0.47 6.75
C HIS A 194 15.45 -0.56 5.61
N PHE A 195 14.50 -0.49 4.67
CA PHE A 195 14.42 -1.37 3.52
C PHE A 195 15.61 -1.19 2.57
N LEU A 196 15.91 0.05 2.17
CA LEU A 196 17.03 0.38 1.29
C LEU A 196 18.37 0.00 1.92
N CYS A 197 18.58 0.31 3.21
CA CYS A 197 19.75 -0.13 3.97
C CYS A 197 19.89 -1.67 3.98
N GLY A 198 18.79 -2.39 4.21
CA GLY A 198 18.78 -3.86 4.16
C GLY A 198 19.08 -4.43 2.78
N ARG A 199 18.62 -3.77 1.69
CA ARG A 199 18.89 -4.17 0.31
C ARG A 199 20.33 -3.91 -0.12
N LEU A 200 20.86 -2.70 0.14
CA LEU A 200 22.26 -2.35 -0.13
C LEU A 200 23.21 -3.28 0.64
N THR A 201 22.93 -3.53 1.93
CA THR A 201 23.70 -4.51 2.73
C THR A 201 23.63 -5.91 2.14
N ALA A 202 22.44 -6.40 1.78
CA ALA A 202 22.31 -7.74 1.19
C ALA A 202 23.07 -7.86 -0.13
N MET A 203 22.95 -6.86 -1.00
CA MET A 203 23.65 -6.78 -2.28
C MET A 203 25.18 -6.78 -2.11
N ALA A 204 25.72 -5.97 -1.19
CA ALA A 204 27.16 -5.93 -0.95
C ALA A 204 27.72 -7.25 -0.42
N TRP A 205 26.91 -8.06 0.26
CA TRP A 205 27.30 -9.37 0.79
C TRP A 205 26.95 -10.55 -0.14
N GLY A 206 26.60 -10.28 -1.42
CA GLY A 206 26.22 -11.31 -2.40
C GLY A 206 24.96 -12.09 -2.01
N ARG A 207 24.08 -11.51 -1.19
CA ARG A 207 22.88 -12.17 -0.67
C ARG A 207 21.68 -11.86 -1.56
N VAL A 208 21.11 -12.93 -2.12
CA VAL A 208 19.83 -12.93 -2.84
C VAL A 208 18.74 -12.24 -2.00
N PRO A 209 17.82 -11.45 -2.59
CA PRO A 209 16.73 -10.81 -1.85
C PRO A 209 15.96 -11.81 -0.99
N ALA A 210 15.55 -11.38 0.22
CA ALA A 210 14.83 -12.24 1.14
C ALA A 210 13.52 -12.74 0.50
N ARG A 211 13.26 -14.06 0.58
CA ARG A 211 12.09 -14.72 -0.05
C ARG A 211 10.74 -14.07 0.25
N LYS A 212 10.60 -13.35 1.37
CA LYS A 212 9.40 -12.59 1.74
C LYS A 212 9.01 -11.49 0.73
N PHE A 213 9.95 -11.06 -0.13
CA PHE A 213 9.72 -10.04 -1.15
C PHE A 213 10.00 -10.52 -2.58
N LEU A 214 10.40 -11.78 -2.76
CA LEU A 214 10.57 -12.37 -4.09
C LEU A 214 9.22 -12.85 -4.62
N PRO A 215 8.85 -12.51 -5.87
CA PRO A 215 7.81 -13.23 -6.59
C PRO A 215 8.22 -14.71 -6.70
N VAL A 216 7.39 -15.63 -6.21
CA VAL A 216 7.68 -17.08 -6.27
C VAL A 216 7.51 -17.57 -7.71
N LEU A 217 8.57 -17.50 -8.51
CA LEU A 217 8.66 -18.16 -9.80
C LEU A 217 8.43 -19.68 -9.61
N ARG A 218 7.31 -20.18 -10.14
CA ARG A 218 6.92 -21.58 -10.00
C ARG A 218 7.34 -22.37 -11.23
N ASP A 219 8.16 -23.40 -11.01
CA ASP A 219 8.58 -24.38 -12.00
C ASP A 219 7.35 -25.10 -12.61
N PRO A 220 7.15 -25.08 -13.95
CA PRO A 220 6.02 -25.74 -14.60
C PRO A 220 6.07 -27.27 -14.61
N ALA A 221 7.17 -27.90 -14.19
CA ALA A 221 7.41 -29.34 -14.40
C ALA A 221 6.77 -30.31 -13.37
N ARG A 222 5.85 -29.88 -12.51
CA ARG A 222 5.18 -30.79 -11.52
C ARG A 222 3.66 -30.82 -11.65
N PRO A 223 3.06 -31.92 -12.17
CA PRO A 223 1.61 -32.10 -12.15
C PRO A 223 1.12 -32.38 -10.72
N ARG A 224 0.09 -31.66 -10.28
CA ARG A 224 -0.69 -32.02 -9.08
C ARG A 224 -2.14 -32.27 -9.47
N LYS A 225 -2.71 -33.34 -8.92
CA LYS A 225 -4.13 -33.72 -9.10
C LYS A 225 -5.04 -32.56 -8.64
N ALA A 226 -6.14 -32.36 -9.35
CA ALA A 226 -7.11 -31.32 -9.03
C ALA A 226 -7.84 -31.63 -7.71
N SER A 227 -7.61 -30.79 -6.69
CA SER A 227 -8.56 -30.55 -5.60
C SER A 227 -9.01 -29.09 -5.69
N LEU A 228 -10.31 -28.82 -5.49
CA LEU A 228 -10.85 -27.48 -5.69
C LEU A 228 -10.18 -26.43 -4.77
N SER A 229 -9.83 -25.28 -5.37
CA SER A 229 -9.52 -24.01 -4.70
C SER A 229 -8.54 -24.05 -3.52
N SER A 230 -7.30 -24.46 -3.78
CA SER A 230 -6.16 -23.97 -2.99
C SER A 230 -5.89 -22.51 -3.35
N VAL A 231 -6.63 -21.57 -2.74
CA VAL A 231 -6.44 -20.13 -2.95
C VAL A 231 -5.07 -19.73 -2.38
N SER A 232 -4.28 -19.00 -3.17
CA SER A 232 -2.94 -18.52 -2.82
C SER A 232 -2.93 -17.75 -1.50
N SER A 233 -1.83 -17.86 -0.73
CA SER A 233 -1.58 -17.04 0.45
C SER A 233 -1.80 -15.54 0.15
N TRP A 234 -2.34 -14.81 1.12
CA TRP A 234 -2.59 -13.38 0.98
C TRP A 234 -1.29 -12.56 0.96
N ASP A 235 -0.19 -13.12 1.46
CA ASP A 235 1.14 -12.49 1.46
C ASP A 235 2.01 -12.86 0.24
N ASP A 236 1.56 -13.72 -0.68
CA ASP A 236 2.33 -14.05 -1.89
C ASP A 236 2.28 -12.90 -2.93
N PRO A 237 3.43 -12.38 -3.42
CA PRO A 237 3.45 -11.26 -4.37
C PRO A 237 2.80 -11.57 -5.72
N HIS A 238 2.82 -12.82 -6.20
CA HIS A 238 2.09 -13.19 -7.42
C HIS A 238 0.59 -13.27 -7.16
N GLY A 239 0.16 -13.85 -6.03
CA GLY A 239 -1.23 -13.82 -5.58
C GLY A 239 -1.75 -12.39 -5.40
N PHE A 240 -0.93 -11.45 -4.92
CA PHE A 240 -1.27 -10.03 -4.89
C PHE A 240 -1.52 -9.49 -6.30
N LEU A 241 -0.57 -9.70 -7.22
CA LEU A 241 -0.69 -9.21 -8.60
C LEU A 241 -1.88 -9.84 -9.32
N GLU A 242 -2.15 -11.12 -9.09
CA GLU A 242 -3.31 -11.84 -9.61
C GLU A 242 -4.61 -11.28 -9.04
N ARG A 243 -4.72 -11.04 -7.73
CA ARG A 243 -5.90 -10.42 -7.10
C ARG A 243 -6.10 -8.96 -7.54
N LYS A 244 -5.05 -8.15 -7.59
CA LYS A 244 -5.10 -6.78 -8.13
C LYS A 244 -5.49 -6.82 -9.62
N ARG A 245 -4.99 -7.79 -10.38
CA ARG A 245 -5.40 -8.03 -11.77
C ARG A 245 -6.85 -8.51 -11.86
N GLU A 246 -7.39 -9.33 -10.96
CA GLU A 246 -8.82 -9.67 -10.93
C GLU A 246 -9.68 -8.42 -10.68
N VAL A 247 -9.29 -7.58 -9.71
CA VAL A 247 -9.98 -6.30 -9.44
C VAL A 247 -9.98 -5.42 -10.69
N LEU A 248 -8.84 -5.30 -11.37
CA LEU A 248 -8.66 -4.42 -12.54
C LEU A 248 -9.14 -5.02 -13.88
N LEU A 249 -9.16 -6.34 -14.06
CA LEU A 249 -9.65 -6.99 -15.29
C LEU A 249 -11.13 -6.72 -15.52
N ASN A 250 -11.91 -6.65 -14.44
CA ASN A 250 -13.33 -6.31 -14.51
C ASN A 250 -13.59 -4.89 -15.06
N LYS A 251 -12.60 -3.97 -15.03
CA LYS A 251 -12.70 -2.67 -15.74
C LYS A 251 -12.80 -2.83 -17.26
N ARG A 252 -12.18 -3.86 -17.86
CA ARG A 252 -12.23 -4.07 -19.33
C ARG A 252 -13.56 -4.62 -19.84
N SER A 253 -14.52 -4.87 -18.95
CA SER A 253 -15.84 -5.46 -19.29
C SER A 253 -16.97 -4.44 -19.33
N TYR A 254 -16.72 -3.17 -18.97
CA TYR A 254 -17.75 -2.15 -18.80
C TYR A 254 -17.28 -0.79 -19.35
N SER A 255 -18.18 -0.04 -19.98
CA SER A 255 -17.89 1.30 -20.48
C SER A 255 -17.94 2.34 -19.37
N ASP A 256 -17.36 3.54 -19.58
CA ASP A 256 -17.48 4.64 -18.61
C ASP A 256 -18.96 4.99 -18.31
N ALA A 257 -19.85 4.82 -19.29
CA ALA A 257 -21.28 4.98 -19.10
C ALA A 257 -21.90 3.94 -18.15
N ASP A 258 -21.31 2.75 -18.01
CA ASP A 258 -21.73 1.72 -17.05
C ASP A 258 -21.18 1.99 -15.65
N LEU A 259 -20.00 2.61 -15.53
CA LEU A 259 -19.48 3.14 -14.27
C LEU A 259 -20.38 4.29 -13.77
N CYS A 260 -20.83 5.19 -14.65
CA CYS A 260 -21.78 6.25 -14.30
C CYS A 260 -23.15 5.71 -13.83
N LYS A 261 -23.63 4.57 -14.34
CA LYS A 261 -24.88 3.92 -13.85
C LYS A 261 -24.75 3.34 -12.44
N ILE A 262 -23.53 3.04 -11.98
CA ILE A 262 -23.25 2.67 -10.58
C ILE A 262 -23.29 3.93 -9.68
N ALA A 263 -23.14 5.12 -10.28
CA ALA A 263 -23.15 6.44 -9.65
C ALA A 263 -24.43 7.24 -9.95
N LEU A 264 -25.60 6.62 -9.71
CA LEU A 264 -26.88 7.32 -9.60
C LEU A 264 -27.33 7.26 -8.13
N SER A 265 -27.66 8.35 -7.44
CA SER A 265 -28.16 9.65 -7.93
C SER A 265 -27.12 10.77 -8.11
N GLN A 266 -27.31 11.55 -9.17
CA GLN A 266 -26.88 12.96 -9.29
C GLN A 266 -27.88 13.85 -8.47
N ASP A 267 -27.70 15.14 -8.19
CA ASP A 267 -26.84 16.18 -8.78
C ASP A 267 -26.19 17.07 -7.70
N LEU A 268 -25.09 17.73 -8.04
CA LEU A 268 -24.96 19.19 -7.85
C LEU A 268 -23.81 19.72 -8.73
N ASP A 269 -24.11 20.64 -9.64
CA ASP A 269 -23.10 21.32 -10.46
C ASP A 269 -22.18 22.19 -9.61
N PHE A 270 -20.89 22.17 -9.92
CA PHE A 270 -19.93 23.13 -9.40
C PHE A 270 -19.35 23.98 -10.55
N VAL A 271 -20.08 25.03 -10.92
CA VAL A 271 -19.55 26.06 -11.83
C VAL A 271 -18.44 26.82 -11.10
N LEU A 272 -17.22 26.66 -11.58
CA LEU A 272 -16.08 27.46 -11.15
C LEU A 272 -16.23 28.89 -11.67
N THR A 273 -16.46 29.86 -10.78
CA THR A 273 -16.18 31.27 -11.03
C THR A 273 -14.87 31.66 -10.30
N PRO A 274 -13.92 32.37 -10.95
CA PRO A 274 -12.65 32.70 -10.31
C PRO A 274 -12.82 33.83 -9.30
N SER A 275 -12.22 33.69 -8.13
CA SER A 275 -12.11 34.76 -7.14
C SER A 275 -11.30 35.93 -7.71
N LYS A 276 -11.92 37.12 -7.78
CA LYS A 276 -11.19 38.39 -7.87
C LYS A 276 -10.96 38.96 -6.46
N GLU A 277 -9.87 39.70 -6.35
CA GLU A 277 -9.33 40.27 -5.12
C GLU A 277 -10.28 41.31 -4.49
N ILE A 278 -10.23 41.43 -3.16
CA ILE A 278 -10.82 42.56 -2.42
C ILE A 278 -9.77 43.08 -1.41
N PRO A 279 -9.32 44.34 -1.54
CA PRO A 279 -8.71 45.08 -0.45
C PRO A 279 -9.78 45.73 0.45
N LYS A 280 -9.40 45.93 1.72
CA LYS A 280 -9.92 46.82 2.78
C LYS A 280 -10.84 47.97 2.29
N ASP A 281 -11.88 48.39 3.03
CA ASP A 281 -11.71 48.99 4.37
C ASP A 281 -13.00 49.20 5.22
N THR A 282 -12.78 49.50 6.51
CA THR A 282 -13.60 50.27 7.49
C THR A 282 -15.09 50.00 7.86
N THR A 283 -15.27 49.85 9.18
CA THR A 283 -16.24 50.50 10.12
C THR A 283 -17.68 49.99 10.42
N LEU A 284 -17.86 49.79 11.74
CA LEU A 284 -19.00 50.08 12.65
C LEU A 284 -20.35 49.31 12.58
N GLU A 285 -20.74 48.82 13.77
CA GLU A 285 -22.05 48.97 14.46
C GLU A 285 -23.39 48.77 13.72
N SER A 286 -24.45 48.18 14.29
CA SER A 286 -24.72 47.60 15.63
C SER A 286 -26.03 46.76 15.57
N ARG A 287 -26.45 46.16 16.71
CA ARG A 287 -27.84 45.97 17.22
C ARG A 287 -29.03 45.81 16.23
N SER A 288 -30.11 45.04 16.48
CA SER A 288 -30.54 44.07 17.50
C SER A 288 -32.03 43.74 17.22
N ASN A 289 -32.55 42.56 17.64
CA ASN A 289 -34.00 42.26 17.78
C ASN A 289 -34.82 42.24 16.46
N ASP A 290 -36.03 41.68 16.33
CA ASP A 290 -36.86 40.75 17.12
C ASP A 290 -37.97 40.17 16.19
N GLN A 291 -38.47 38.94 16.44
CA GLN A 291 -39.89 38.48 16.30
C GLN A 291 -40.68 38.73 14.95
N LYS A 292 -41.81 38.09 14.58
CA LYS A 292 -42.61 36.88 14.95
C LYS A 292 -43.70 36.68 13.87
N LEU A 293 -44.15 35.43 13.64
CA LEU A 293 -45.50 35.01 13.14
C LEU A 293 -46.02 35.59 11.78
N ALA A 294 -47.07 35.07 11.12
CA ALA A 294 -47.61 33.72 10.94
C ALA A 294 -48.72 33.71 9.85
N GLY A 295 -48.90 32.58 9.15
CA GLY A 295 -50.14 32.23 8.40
C GLY A 295 -50.39 32.99 7.07
N THR A 296 -51.34 32.61 6.20
CA THR A 296 -52.16 31.37 6.08
C THR A 296 -52.77 31.27 4.67
N GLY A 297 -53.15 30.05 4.22
CA GLY A 297 -54.09 29.81 3.11
C GLY A 297 -53.44 29.21 1.84
N LEU A 298 -53.79 28.02 1.31
CA LEU A 298 -55.05 27.29 1.02
C LEU A 298 -55.41 27.31 -0.47
N ASN A 299 -55.76 26.12 -0.99
CA ASN A 299 -56.63 25.86 -2.15
C ASN A 299 -56.09 26.10 -3.59
N THR A 300 -56.41 25.32 -4.65
CA THR A 300 -57.02 23.96 -4.81
C THR A 300 -56.92 23.50 -6.30
N HIS A 301 -57.40 22.26 -6.59
CA HIS A 301 -57.76 21.68 -7.92
C HIS A 301 -56.61 21.13 -8.79
N ARG A 302 -56.54 19.82 -9.03
CA ARG A 302 -57.36 18.93 -9.91
C ARG A 302 -57.17 19.29 -11.40
N LYS A 303 -56.37 18.51 -12.14
CA LYS A 303 -56.72 17.25 -12.87
C LYS A 303 -57.56 17.53 -14.14
N ASP A 304 -57.00 17.18 -15.29
CA ASP A 304 -57.75 16.43 -16.31
C ASP A 304 -56.84 15.58 -17.22
N GLN A 305 -57.43 14.55 -17.83
CA GLN A 305 -56.83 13.64 -18.81
C GLN A 305 -57.59 13.77 -20.14
N CYS A 306 -56.94 13.57 -21.30
CA CYS A 306 -57.28 12.46 -22.24
C CYS A 306 -56.65 12.57 -23.65
N ASN A 307 -56.07 11.43 -24.07
CA ASN A 307 -56.06 10.79 -25.41
C ASN A 307 -56.48 11.53 -26.70
N GLY A 308 -55.75 11.21 -27.80
CA GLY A 308 -56.28 11.23 -29.18
C GLY A 308 -55.27 10.81 -30.28
N LYS A 309 -55.57 9.77 -31.07
CA LYS A 309 -54.78 9.28 -32.25
C LYS A 309 -55.47 9.64 -33.57
N VAL A 310 -54.72 10.00 -34.63
CA VAL A 310 -55.11 9.85 -36.06
C VAL A 310 -53.88 9.48 -36.94
N LYS A 311 -54.09 9.00 -38.18
CA LYS A 311 -53.15 8.27 -39.08
C LYS A 311 -52.94 8.90 -40.50
N THR A 312 -51.76 8.66 -41.10
CA THR A 312 -51.44 8.25 -42.51
C THR A 312 -51.47 9.18 -43.76
N ARG A 313 -50.60 8.82 -44.74
CA ARG A 313 -50.41 9.21 -46.19
C ARG A 313 -49.42 10.37 -46.46
N GLY A 314 -48.60 10.42 -47.54
CA GLY A 314 -48.30 9.46 -48.63
C GLY A 314 -47.20 9.93 -49.65
N VAL A 315 -46.61 8.98 -50.40
CA VAL A 315 -45.42 8.98 -51.36
C VAL A 315 -45.78 9.50 -52.81
N PRO A 316 -44.93 10.19 -53.65
CA PRO A 316 -43.74 9.61 -54.35
C PRO A 316 -42.59 10.49 -55.03
N SER A 317 -41.44 9.83 -55.36
CA SER A 317 -40.58 9.82 -56.59
C SER A 317 -39.87 11.03 -57.30
N THR A 318 -38.54 10.91 -57.59
CA THR A 318 -37.83 10.79 -58.93
C THR A 318 -36.29 11.02 -58.80
N ALA A 319 -35.37 10.12 -59.22
CA ALA A 319 -34.64 9.97 -60.53
C ALA A 319 -33.67 11.14 -60.93
N SER A 320 -32.45 11.00 -61.51
CA SER A 320 -31.53 9.87 -61.87
C SER A 320 -30.13 10.38 -62.38
N ARG A 321 -29.21 9.48 -62.82
CA ARG A 321 -27.83 9.64 -63.43
C ARG A 321 -26.63 9.85 -62.47
N GLY A 322 -25.41 9.31 -62.71
CA GLY A 322 -25.00 8.20 -63.60
C GLY A 322 -23.53 8.18 -64.10
N MET A 323 -22.76 7.14 -63.71
CA MET A 323 -21.56 6.57 -64.42
C MET A 323 -20.26 7.44 -64.43
N VAL A 324 -18.99 6.95 -64.43
CA VAL A 324 -18.28 5.87 -65.16
C VAL A 324 -16.99 5.37 -64.44
N THR A 325 -16.78 4.04 -64.43
CA THR A 325 -15.56 3.14 -64.41
C THR A 325 -14.11 3.68 -64.25
N LYS A 326 -13.04 2.93 -63.88
CA LYS A 326 -12.67 1.49 -64.05
C LYS A 326 -11.73 0.99 -62.95
N ASN A 327 -11.65 -0.33 -62.76
CA ASN A 327 -10.37 -1.01 -62.51
C ASN A 327 -10.45 -2.48 -62.99
N SER A 328 -9.39 -3.01 -63.61
CA SER A 328 -9.43 -4.29 -64.34
C SER A 328 -8.24 -5.22 -64.04
N ALA A 329 -8.58 -6.48 -63.83
CA ALA A 329 -7.76 -7.64 -63.46
C ALA A 329 -6.38 -7.84 -64.13
N LYS A 330 -5.52 -8.61 -63.42
CA LYS A 330 -4.83 -9.80 -64.00
C LYS A 330 -4.37 -10.81 -62.93
N ARG A 331 -4.55 -12.11 -63.24
CA ARG A 331 -3.94 -13.29 -62.59
C ARG A 331 -2.41 -13.32 -62.89
N THR A 332 -1.53 -14.14 -62.29
CA THR A 332 -1.38 -15.58 -62.66
C THR A 332 -0.21 -16.31 -61.94
N ARG A 333 -0.51 -17.50 -61.38
CA ARG A 333 0.31 -18.73 -61.11
C ARG A 333 1.54 -18.77 -60.18
N CYS A 334 1.57 -19.90 -59.47
CA CYS A 334 2.62 -20.54 -58.68
C CYS A 334 3.62 -21.34 -59.56
N MET A 335 4.86 -21.56 -59.07
CA MET A 335 5.63 -22.80 -59.30
C MET A 335 6.58 -23.11 -58.12
N THR A 336 7.00 -24.37 -57.99
CA THR A 336 7.81 -24.92 -56.87
C THR A 336 9.19 -25.41 -57.34
N LYS A 337 10.26 -25.24 -56.53
CA LYS A 337 11.14 -26.32 -55.99
C LYS A 337 12.56 -25.90 -55.54
N LYS A 338 12.97 -26.53 -54.41
CA LYS A 338 14.31 -26.97 -53.95
C LYS A 338 15.35 -25.98 -53.37
N ASN A 339 15.94 -26.44 -52.27
CA ASN A 339 17.09 -25.89 -51.52
C ASN A 339 18.42 -26.02 -52.27
N PRO A 340 19.46 -25.30 -51.81
CA PRO A 340 20.60 -25.99 -51.20
C PRO A 340 20.88 -25.56 -49.75
N ALA A 341 21.86 -26.19 -49.09
CA ALA A 341 22.13 -26.11 -47.66
C ALA A 341 23.46 -25.41 -47.30
N LEU A 342 23.72 -25.33 -45.98
CA LEU A 342 24.99 -25.01 -45.26
C LEU A 342 25.04 -23.62 -44.58
N PRO A 343 25.82 -23.44 -43.49
CA PRO A 343 26.47 -24.45 -42.64
C PRO A 343 25.99 -24.42 -41.17
N LYS A 344 26.15 -25.53 -40.45
CA LYS A 344 26.13 -25.53 -38.98
C LYS A 344 27.49 -25.08 -38.47
N PHE A 345 27.57 -23.93 -37.81
CA PHE A 345 28.71 -23.64 -36.93
C PHE A 345 28.39 -24.13 -35.53
N SER A 346 29.07 -25.21 -35.13
CA SER A 346 29.25 -25.54 -33.73
C SER A 346 30.42 -24.74 -33.17
N SER A 347 30.17 -23.87 -32.21
CA SER A 347 31.22 -23.43 -31.28
C SER A 347 30.93 -24.05 -29.92
N ASN A 348 31.77 -25.00 -29.53
CA ASN A 348 31.89 -25.39 -28.13
C ASN A 348 32.46 -24.18 -27.39
N VAL A 349 31.62 -23.40 -26.72
CA VAL A 349 32.11 -22.54 -25.64
C VAL A 349 32.29 -23.45 -24.44
N GLU A 350 33.54 -23.81 -24.18
CA GLU A 350 33.92 -24.54 -22.98
C GLU A 350 33.40 -23.78 -21.76
N LEU A 351 32.71 -24.48 -20.87
CA LEU A 351 32.39 -23.98 -19.53
C LEU A 351 33.70 -23.92 -18.73
N SER A 352 34.50 -22.89 -18.98
CA SER A 352 35.63 -22.51 -18.16
C SER A 352 35.10 -22.21 -16.77
N ARG A 353 35.26 -23.18 -15.86
CA ARG A 353 34.75 -23.17 -14.49
C ARG A 353 35.60 -22.19 -13.66
N SER A 354 35.42 -20.89 -13.91
CA SER A 354 36.18 -19.81 -13.30
C SER A 354 35.84 -19.69 -11.81
N GLN A 355 36.70 -20.31 -11.00
CA GLN A 355 37.04 -20.04 -9.60
C GLN A 355 36.12 -19.04 -8.86
N SER A 356 35.37 -19.58 -7.91
CA SER A 356 34.34 -18.88 -7.13
C SER A 356 34.90 -18.00 -6.00
N SER A 357 35.70 -16.97 -6.33
CA SER A 357 36.31 -16.06 -5.35
C SER A 357 36.19 -14.57 -5.67
N SER A 358 35.89 -14.16 -6.91
CA SER A 358 35.93 -12.74 -7.33
C SER A 358 34.59 -12.00 -7.33
N VAL A 359 33.46 -12.69 -7.54
CA VAL A 359 32.14 -12.04 -7.70
C VAL A 359 31.70 -11.21 -6.48
N PRO A 360 31.82 -11.68 -5.22
CA PRO A 360 31.40 -10.89 -4.05
C PRO A 360 32.22 -9.61 -3.86
N ALA A 361 33.49 -9.60 -4.30
CA ALA A 361 34.33 -8.41 -4.24
C ALA A 361 33.82 -7.31 -5.20
N LEU A 362 33.45 -7.70 -6.43
CA LEU A 362 32.94 -6.76 -7.43
C LEU A 362 31.58 -6.15 -7.03
N GLU A 363 30.65 -6.97 -6.53
CA GLU A 363 29.34 -6.50 -6.06
C GLU A 363 29.47 -5.56 -4.85
N SER A 364 30.30 -5.92 -3.87
CA SER A 364 30.55 -5.08 -2.68
C SER A 364 31.19 -3.73 -3.05
N GLN A 365 32.12 -3.72 -4.01
CA GLN A 365 32.75 -2.50 -4.53
C GLN A 365 31.76 -1.63 -5.31
N ALA A 366 30.86 -2.23 -6.10
CA ALA A 366 29.82 -1.49 -6.82
C ALA A 366 28.83 -0.80 -5.86
N VAL A 367 28.37 -1.49 -4.81
CA VAL A 367 27.52 -0.90 -3.76
C VAL A 367 28.26 0.22 -3.03
N ALA A 368 29.50 -0.02 -2.61
CA ALA A 368 30.29 0.99 -1.89
C ALA A 368 30.55 2.24 -2.75
N LYS A 369 30.80 2.08 -4.06
CA LYS A 369 30.97 3.22 -4.98
C LYS A 369 29.66 4.00 -5.15
N ALA A 370 28.54 3.31 -5.38
CA ALA A 370 27.23 3.95 -5.50
C ALA A 370 26.81 4.72 -4.23
N MET A 371 27.14 4.20 -3.05
CA MET A 371 26.91 4.88 -1.77
C MET A 371 27.87 6.06 -1.52
N ALA A 372 29.05 6.05 -2.16
CA ALA A 372 30.04 7.12 -2.07
C ALA A 372 29.80 8.28 -3.04
N GLU A 373 28.95 8.08 -4.04
CA GLU A 373 28.79 8.98 -5.19
C GLU A 373 28.32 10.39 -4.77
N GLN A 374 29.11 11.40 -5.14
CA GLN A 374 28.87 12.80 -4.79
C GLN A 374 28.23 13.60 -5.93
N ASP A 375 28.50 13.19 -7.17
CA ASP A 375 28.00 13.84 -8.37
C ASP A 375 26.55 13.39 -8.68
N PRO A 376 25.80 14.14 -9.50
CA PRO A 376 24.50 13.69 -9.98
C PRO A 376 24.63 12.36 -10.74
N PRO A 377 23.80 11.35 -10.43
CA PRO A 377 23.85 10.08 -11.16
C PRO A 377 23.35 10.27 -12.61
N GLY A 378 23.74 9.35 -13.49
CA GLY A 378 23.37 9.39 -14.90
C GLY A 378 21.85 9.38 -15.15
N GLU A 379 21.44 9.88 -16.32
CA GLU A 379 20.03 10.10 -16.68
C GLU A 379 19.17 8.83 -16.55
N ASP A 380 19.67 7.67 -16.98
CA ASP A 380 18.98 6.37 -16.82
C ASP A 380 18.66 6.04 -15.36
N VAL A 381 19.59 6.32 -14.45
CA VAL A 381 19.42 6.11 -13.01
C VAL A 381 18.36 7.08 -12.46
N LEU A 382 18.42 8.35 -12.86
CA LEU A 382 17.43 9.36 -12.45
C LEU A 382 16.01 9.01 -12.93
N LEU A 383 15.85 8.58 -14.19
CA LEU A 383 14.58 8.11 -14.74
C LEU A 383 14.05 6.90 -13.97
N ARG A 384 14.91 5.90 -13.70
CA ARG A 384 14.54 4.72 -12.93
C ARG A 384 14.15 5.04 -11.48
N VAL A 385 14.88 5.96 -10.84
CA VAL A 385 14.60 6.46 -9.49
C VAL A 385 13.26 7.20 -9.45
N ALA A 386 12.97 8.08 -10.41
CA ALA A 386 11.70 8.80 -10.48
C ALA A 386 10.50 7.83 -10.61
N LEU A 387 10.58 6.87 -11.55
CA LEU A 387 9.57 5.83 -11.73
C LEU A 387 9.34 5.02 -10.45
N LEU A 388 10.40 4.66 -9.71
CA LEU A 388 10.26 3.94 -8.44
C LEU A 388 9.66 4.81 -7.33
N GLN A 389 9.94 6.12 -7.28
CA GLN A 389 9.31 7.03 -6.30
C GLN A 389 7.79 7.11 -6.51
N ASP A 390 7.34 7.25 -7.77
CA ASP A 390 5.92 7.29 -8.11
C ASP A 390 5.23 5.94 -7.87
N GLU A 391 5.84 4.84 -8.29
CA GLU A 391 5.31 3.49 -8.07
C GLU A 391 5.23 3.13 -6.57
N LEU A 392 6.21 3.53 -5.75
CA LEU A 392 6.18 3.33 -4.28
C LEU A 392 5.09 4.16 -3.59
N ASN A 393 4.67 5.27 -4.17
CA ASN A 393 3.51 6.05 -3.74
C ASN A 393 2.19 5.37 -4.18
N ALA A 394 2.12 4.89 -5.43
CA ALA A 394 0.89 4.37 -6.03
C ALA A 394 0.53 2.93 -5.65
N SER A 395 1.50 2.04 -5.41
CA SER A 395 1.25 0.59 -5.39
C SER A 395 2.06 -0.14 -4.31
N GLU A 396 1.42 -1.04 -3.55
CA GLU A 396 2.11 -1.83 -2.52
C GLU A 396 3.09 -2.85 -3.14
N CYS A 397 2.80 -3.31 -4.37
CA CYS A 397 3.67 -4.23 -5.09
C CYS A 397 5.06 -3.66 -5.40
N SER A 398 5.20 -2.33 -5.38
CA SER A 398 6.44 -1.63 -5.69
C SER A 398 7.54 -1.88 -4.66
N TRP A 399 7.19 -2.29 -3.44
CA TRP A 399 8.16 -2.84 -2.48
C TRP A 399 8.82 -4.13 -2.98
N ALA A 400 8.09 -4.99 -3.71
CA ALA A 400 8.67 -6.19 -4.31
C ALA A 400 9.55 -5.84 -5.53
N ILE A 401 9.16 -4.84 -6.33
CA ILE A 401 10.00 -4.29 -7.41
C ILE A 401 11.32 -3.77 -6.82
N LEU A 402 11.25 -2.96 -5.76
CA LEU A 402 12.41 -2.43 -5.03
C LEU A 402 13.23 -3.55 -4.34
N ALA A 403 12.60 -4.66 -3.93
CA ALA A 403 13.30 -5.82 -3.42
C ALA A 403 14.15 -6.52 -4.49
N THR A 404 13.63 -6.57 -5.72
CA THR A 404 14.30 -7.20 -6.88
C THR A 404 15.20 -6.24 -7.65
N GLU A 405 15.26 -4.95 -7.28
CA GLU A 405 16.17 -4.00 -7.89
C GLU A 405 17.64 -4.44 -7.70
N LEU A 406 18.38 -4.38 -8.81
CA LEU A 406 19.75 -4.89 -8.95
C LEU A 406 20.79 -3.78 -9.10
N ASP A 407 20.38 -2.56 -9.47
CA ASP A 407 21.30 -1.44 -9.60
C ASP A 407 21.57 -0.77 -8.23
N PRO A 408 22.82 -0.82 -7.71
CA PRO A 408 23.18 -0.14 -6.47
C PRO A 408 23.11 1.39 -6.57
N ALA A 409 23.26 1.98 -7.77
CA ALA A 409 23.14 3.43 -7.99
C ALA A 409 21.70 3.88 -7.77
N VAL A 410 20.71 3.15 -8.32
CA VAL A 410 19.28 3.39 -8.09
C VAL A 410 18.93 3.27 -6.60
N LEU A 411 19.38 2.22 -5.92
CA LEU A 411 19.11 2.01 -4.50
C LEU A 411 19.76 3.09 -3.60
N SER A 412 20.99 3.49 -3.92
CA SER A 412 21.71 4.53 -3.17
C SER A 412 21.10 5.91 -3.42
N CYS A 413 20.77 6.24 -4.67
CA CYS A 413 20.08 7.48 -5.03
C CYS A 413 18.70 7.57 -4.35
N LEU A 414 17.92 6.50 -4.31
CA LEU A 414 16.66 6.45 -3.55
C LEU A 414 16.84 6.73 -2.06
N LEU A 415 17.93 6.26 -1.44
CA LEU A 415 18.22 6.48 -0.02
C LEU A 415 18.59 7.94 0.25
N TRP A 416 19.49 8.50 -0.56
CA TRP A 416 19.94 9.90 -0.41
C TRP A 416 18.83 10.90 -0.75
N ALA A 417 18.13 10.70 -1.87
CA ALA A 417 17.00 11.53 -2.26
C ALA A 417 15.86 11.52 -1.24
N TRP A 418 15.69 10.44 -0.46
CA TRP A 418 14.70 10.43 0.62
C TRP A 418 15.08 11.40 1.76
N LEU A 419 16.34 11.37 2.21
CA LEU A 419 16.85 12.27 3.25
C LEU A 419 16.85 13.73 2.79
N GLU A 420 17.25 13.97 1.55
CA GLU A 420 17.37 15.29 0.93
C GLU A 420 16.01 15.94 0.65
N LYS A 421 14.95 15.15 0.39
CA LYS A 421 13.58 15.65 0.15
C LYS A 421 12.70 15.83 1.40
N LEU A 422 13.18 15.53 2.62
CA LEU A 422 12.45 15.87 3.86
C LEU A 422 12.25 17.40 3.98
N LYS A 423 11.30 17.85 4.80
CA LYS A 423 11.03 19.28 5.00
C LYS A 423 12.23 20.03 5.58
N GLU A 424 12.93 19.42 6.53
CA GLU A 424 14.16 19.94 7.15
C GLU A 424 15.24 18.84 7.16
N PRO A 425 16.54 19.19 7.22
CA PRO A 425 17.61 18.21 7.38
C PRO A 425 17.41 17.38 8.66
N VAL A 426 17.91 16.14 8.64
CA VAL A 426 17.81 15.22 9.78
C VAL A 426 18.68 15.68 10.95
N LEU A 427 19.78 16.39 10.68
CA LEU A 427 20.64 17.04 11.66
C LEU A 427 20.72 18.54 11.36
N LYS A 428 20.41 19.37 12.35
CA LYS A 428 20.66 20.83 12.33
C LYS A 428 22.03 21.15 12.91
N GLY A 429 22.51 22.39 12.75
CA GLY A 429 23.78 22.84 13.34
C GLY A 429 23.89 22.53 14.84
N GLU A 430 22.85 22.88 15.60
CA GLU A 430 22.73 22.56 17.04
C GLU A 430 22.83 21.06 17.36
N ASP A 431 22.33 20.17 16.48
CA ASP A 431 22.45 18.72 16.67
C ASP A 431 23.90 18.27 16.42
N VAL A 432 24.55 18.85 15.40
CA VAL A 432 25.94 18.54 15.06
C VAL A 432 26.88 18.99 16.18
N GLU A 433 26.73 20.21 16.70
CA GLU A 433 27.50 20.72 17.84
C GLU A 433 27.32 19.83 19.09
N ARG A 434 26.09 19.39 19.39
CA ARG A 434 25.80 18.44 20.48
C ARG A 434 26.46 17.07 20.27
N ILE A 435 26.57 16.59 19.03
CA ILE A 435 27.25 15.31 18.74
C ILE A 435 28.78 15.46 18.83
N THR A 436 29.36 16.56 18.35
CA THR A 436 30.82 16.74 18.25
C THR A 436 31.48 17.25 19.53
N SER A 437 30.73 17.86 20.44
CA SER A 437 31.23 18.33 21.74
C SER A 437 31.38 17.21 22.81
N ASP A 438 30.71 16.07 22.64
CA ASP A 438 30.82 14.93 23.55
C ASP A 438 32.09 14.10 23.27
N THR A 439 33.10 14.31 24.10
CA THR A 439 34.40 13.62 24.03
C THR A 439 34.36 12.14 24.44
N GLN A 440 33.23 11.62 24.95
CA GLN A 440 33.09 10.19 25.34
C GLN A 440 32.47 9.31 24.24
N GLY A 441 32.04 9.89 23.11
CA GLY A 441 31.88 9.22 21.81
C GLY A 441 30.81 8.12 21.67
N LEU A 442 30.11 7.74 22.74
CA LEU A 442 29.05 6.70 22.74
C LEU A 442 27.73 7.18 23.37
N SER A 443 27.77 8.20 24.22
CA SER A 443 26.60 8.84 24.86
C SER A 443 25.86 9.84 23.95
N SER A 444 26.55 10.38 22.95
CA SER A 444 26.17 11.59 22.20
C SER A 444 24.88 11.43 21.39
N PHE A 445 24.59 10.21 20.93
CA PHE A 445 23.34 9.88 20.24
C PHE A 445 22.11 9.89 21.15
N GLY A 446 22.27 9.81 22.48
CA GLY A 446 21.19 9.96 23.45
C GLY A 446 20.67 11.39 23.59
N LEU A 447 21.37 12.39 23.03
CA LEU A 447 20.98 13.80 23.00
C LEU A 447 20.14 14.19 21.77
N LEU A 448 19.94 13.25 20.84
CA LEU A 448 19.10 13.43 19.65
C LEU A 448 17.66 12.98 19.93
N GLU A 449 16.72 13.46 19.12
CA GLU A 449 15.40 12.84 19.10
C GLU A 449 15.53 11.37 18.71
N LYS A 450 14.78 10.49 19.39
CA LYS A 450 14.76 9.04 19.12
C LYS A 450 14.50 8.67 17.66
N ALA A 451 13.84 9.55 16.90
CA ALA A 451 13.67 9.40 15.45
C ALA A 451 14.99 9.59 14.69
N GLN A 452 15.73 10.68 14.96
CA GLN A 452 17.04 10.97 14.37
C GLN A 452 18.04 9.86 14.75
N GLU A 453 18.20 9.59 16.05
CA GLU A 453 19.09 8.55 16.63
C GLU A 453 18.94 7.21 15.89
N ARG A 454 17.70 6.71 15.78
CA ARG A 454 17.41 5.39 15.23
C ARG A 454 17.50 5.35 13.71
N THR A 455 17.18 6.45 13.03
CA THR A 455 17.36 6.58 11.57
C THR A 455 18.85 6.58 11.20
N ILE A 456 19.64 7.44 11.84
CA ILE A 456 21.09 7.55 11.63
C ILE A 456 21.78 6.22 11.99
N SER A 457 21.44 5.62 13.13
CA SER A 457 21.95 4.30 13.53
C SER A 457 21.59 3.17 12.55
N CYS A 458 20.45 3.27 11.85
CA CYS A 458 20.10 2.30 10.81
C CYS A 458 21.00 2.44 9.59
N ILE A 459 21.28 3.66 9.16
CA ILE A 459 22.15 3.94 8.01
C ILE A 459 23.61 3.65 8.34
N LEU A 460 24.12 4.07 9.50
CA LEU A 460 25.49 3.77 9.94
C LEU A 460 25.77 2.27 10.09
N ARG A 461 24.75 1.45 10.41
CA ARG A 461 24.89 -0.01 10.37
C ARG A 461 25.09 -0.54 8.94
N CYS A 462 24.31 -0.05 7.99
CA CYS A 462 24.48 -0.35 6.56
C CYS A 462 25.86 0.10 6.08
N VAL A 463 26.25 1.34 6.35
CA VAL A 463 27.57 1.88 5.99
C VAL A 463 28.68 1.04 6.62
N GLY A 464 28.60 0.69 7.90
CA GLY A 464 29.58 -0.18 8.56
C GLY A 464 29.70 -1.56 7.90
N GLN A 465 28.57 -2.18 7.53
CA GLN A 465 28.54 -3.49 6.88
C GLN A 465 29.00 -3.47 5.42
N VAL A 466 28.76 -2.39 4.66
CA VAL A 466 29.27 -2.23 3.30
C VAL A 466 30.76 -1.86 3.31
N THR A 467 31.16 -0.89 4.12
CA THR A 467 32.56 -0.43 4.21
C THR A 467 33.49 -1.43 4.90
N SER A 468 32.97 -2.42 5.63
CA SER A 468 33.77 -3.56 6.09
C SER A 468 34.33 -4.42 4.95
N LEU A 469 33.66 -4.42 3.78
CA LEU A 469 34.11 -5.11 2.57
C LEU A 469 34.95 -4.22 1.66
N CYS A 470 34.74 -2.90 1.71
CA CYS A 470 35.48 -1.89 0.96
C CYS A 470 35.97 -0.72 1.85
N PRO A 471 36.99 -0.93 2.71
CA PRO A 471 37.46 0.11 3.65
C PRO A 471 37.97 1.37 2.96
N GLN A 472 38.49 1.26 1.74
CA GLN A 472 39.01 2.36 0.92
C GLN A 472 37.93 3.39 0.52
N LEU A 473 36.65 3.01 0.55
CA LEU A 473 35.53 3.90 0.25
C LEU A 473 34.83 4.44 1.50
N GLU A 474 35.26 4.05 2.71
CA GLU A 474 34.62 4.47 3.98
C GLU A 474 34.49 5.98 4.11
N GLY A 475 35.58 6.72 3.87
CA GLY A 475 35.57 8.18 3.98
C GLY A 475 34.55 8.82 3.06
N ALA A 476 34.50 8.39 1.80
CA ALA A 476 33.60 8.96 0.79
C ALA A 476 32.12 8.66 1.09
N VAL A 477 31.79 7.43 1.54
CA VAL A 477 30.43 7.07 1.97
C VAL A 477 30.01 7.87 3.22
N LEU A 478 30.90 8.04 4.20
CA LEU A 478 30.60 8.83 5.41
C LEU A 478 30.40 10.31 5.10
N TRP A 479 31.22 10.89 4.22
CA TRP A 479 31.02 12.24 3.70
C TRP A 479 29.68 12.39 2.97
N ARG A 480 29.32 11.42 2.12
CA ARG A 480 28.02 11.42 1.41
C ARG A 480 26.83 11.35 2.36
N LEU A 481 26.96 10.57 3.43
CA LEU A 481 25.96 10.46 4.49
C LEU A 481 25.81 11.76 5.29
N VAL A 482 26.92 12.38 5.70
CA VAL A 482 26.90 13.69 6.40
C VAL A 482 26.17 14.73 5.54
N ARG A 483 26.58 14.88 4.27
CA ARG A 483 25.95 15.78 3.29
C ARG A 483 24.44 15.53 3.14
N ALA A 484 24.00 14.28 3.11
CA ALA A 484 22.56 13.94 3.03
C ALA A 484 21.78 14.28 4.32
N LEU A 485 22.40 14.15 5.49
CA LEU A 485 21.76 14.39 6.79
C LEU A 485 21.69 15.88 7.16
N THR A 486 22.71 16.67 6.81
CA THR A 486 22.81 18.11 7.14
C THR A 486 22.39 19.02 5.98
N ARG A 487 22.50 18.54 4.73
CA ARG A 487 22.33 19.32 3.49
C ARG A 487 23.32 20.49 3.35
N CYS A 488 24.51 20.33 3.90
CA CYS A 488 25.59 21.30 3.72
C CYS A 488 26.01 21.42 2.24
N SER A 489 26.56 22.58 1.88
CA SER A 489 27.22 22.76 0.59
C SER A 489 28.50 21.91 0.52
N GLN A 490 29.12 21.85 -0.66
CA GLN A 490 30.42 21.19 -0.82
C GLN A 490 31.55 21.99 -0.15
N ASP A 491 31.41 23.32 -0.09
CA ASP A 491 32.40 24.24 0.48
C ASP A 491 32.40 24.20 2.03
N ASP A 492 31.25 23.92 2.65
CA ASP A 492 31.11 23.81 4.11
C ASP A 492 31.62 22.47 4.68
N MET A 493 32.00 21.51 3.84
CA MET A 493 32.26 20.12 4.26
C MET A 493 33.33 20.02 5.35
N GLU A 494 34.39 20.85 5.30
CA GLU A 494 35.47 20.82 6.30
C GLU A 494 34.96 21.03 7.74
N GLN A 495 33.90 21.83 7.93
CA GLN A 495 33.30 22.11 9.24
C GLN A 495 32.72 20.84 9.89
N TYR A 496 32.36 19.83 9.08
CA TYR A 496 31.77 18.57 9.56
C TYR A 496 32.81 17.44 9.74
N ALA A 497 34.11 17.72 9.61
CA ALA A 497 35.17 16.71 9.75
C ALA A 497 35.11 15.97 11.11
N ALA A 498 34.77 16.67 12.19
CA ALA A 498 34.57 16.05 13.51
C ALA A 498 33.39 15.05 13.53
N LEU A 499 32.26 15.42 12.90
CA LEU A 499 31.08 14.55 12.79
C LEU A 499 31.39 13.28 11.99
N VAL A 500 32.21 13.39 10.92
CA VAL A 500 32.68 12.23 10.15
C VAL A 500 33.49 11.28 11.03
N GLN A 501 34.35 11.76 11.93
CA GLN A 501 35.09 10.88 12.85
C GLN A 501 34.17 10.18 13.86
N VAL A 502 33.17 10.87 14.40
CA VAL A 502 32.16 10.25 15.29
C VAL A 502 31.40 9.15 14.55
N PHE A 503 30.91 9.44 13.34
CA PHE A 503 30.21 8.45 12.51
C PHE A 503 31.11 7.27 12.12
N LYS A 504 32.41 7.51 11.85
CA LYS A 504 33.40 6.46 11.59
C LYS A 504 33.59 5.53 12.79
N ALA A 505 33.69 6.08 13.99
CA ALA A 505 33.80 5.29 15.22
C ALA A 505 32.56 4.39 15.42
N ILE A 506 31.37 4.95 15.24
CA ILE A 506 30.09 4.22 15.36
C ILE A 506 29.96 3.14 14.27
N ALA A 507 30.26 3.47 13.01
CA ALA A 507 30.21 2.53 11.89
C ALA A 507 31.20 1.37 12.07
N LYS A 508 32.39 1.63 12.64
CA LYS A 508 33.38 0.61 12.99
C LYS A 508 32.84 -0.37 14.05
N GLY A 509 32.08 0.11 15.04
CA GLY A 509 31.42 -0.73 16.04
C GLY A 509 30.44 -1.75 15.44
N TYR A 510 29.73 -1.38 14.37
CA TYR A 510 28.79 -2.28 13.68
C TYR A 510 29.46 -3.39 12.85
N ARG A 511 30.77 -3.29 12.55
CA ARG A 511 31.51 -4.32 11.80
C ARG A 511 31.63 -5.64 12.57
N CYS A 512 31.65 -5.59 13.89
CA CYS A 512 31.87 -6.76 14.75
C CYS A 512 30.63 -7.67 14.90
N HIS A 513 29.42 -7.19 14.55
CA HIS A 513 28.17 -7.95 14.65
C HIS A 513 27.77 -8.65 13.34
N GLY A 514 28.74 -9.24 12.63
CA GLY A 514 28.51 -10.00 11.39
C GLY A 514 27.61 -11.23 11.55
N SER A 515 27.45 -11.74 12.78
CA SER A 515 26.44 -12.75 13.12
C SER A 515 25.06 -12.11 13.26
N CYS A 516 24.18 -12.46 12.32
CA CYS A 516 22.76 -12.12 12.22
C CYS A 516 22.06 -11.95 13.60
N PRO A 517 21.23 -10.91 13.81
CA PRO A 517 20.38 -10.86 15.00
C PRO A 517 19.47 -12.10 15.00
N ARG A 518 19.71 -13.00 15.95
CA ARG A 518 18.77 -14.09 16.23
C ARG A 518 17.39 -13.49 16.44
N SER A 519 16.37 -14.15 15.89
CA SER A 519 14.97 -13.89 16.20
C SER A 519 14.80 -13.65 17.70
N VAL A 520 14.18 -12.54 18.08
CA VAL A 520 13.87 -12.23 19.48
C VAL A 520 13.02 -13.36 20.04
N GLY A 521 13.66 -14.21 20.84
CA GLY A 521 13.11 -15.48 21.30
C GLY A 521 13.16 -15.56 22.80
N LYS A 522 11.99 -15.35 23.42
CA LYS A 522 11.63 -15.74 24.79
C LYS A 522 12.61 -15.34 25.91
N ASP A 523 12.51 -14.08 26.34
CA ASP A 523 12.67 -13.76 27.77
C ASP A 523 11.28 -13.66 28.40
N ALA A 524 10.74 -14.82 28.77
CA ALA A 524 9.57 -14.92 29.64
C ALA A 524 10.06 -15.04 31.09
N GLN A 525 10.15 -13.93 31.82
CA GLN A 525 10.29 -14.02 33.28
C GLN A 525 8.97 -14.51 33.90
N PRO A 526 9.03 -15.39 34.92
CA PRO A 526 7.84 -15.96 35.52
C PRO A 526 7.11 -14.93 36.38
N VAL A 527 5.83 -14.70 36.09
CA VAL A 527 4.94 -13.99 37.01
C VAL A 527 4.81 -14.84 38.28
N LYS A 528 5.34 -14.33 39.40
CA LYS A 528 5.09 -14.92 40.72
C LYS A 528 3.59 -14.84 41.01
N LYS A 529 3.00 -15.98 41.40
CA LYS A 529 1.68 -15.99 42.03
C LYS A 529 1.81 -15.39 43.44
N THR A 530 1.00 -14.37 43.70
CA THR A 530 0.45 -13.99 45.01
C THR A 530 -0.95 -13.47 44.73
#